data_AF-A0A1F4F0X7-F1
#
_entry.id   AF-A0A1F4F0X7-F1
#
_cell.length_a   1.000
_cell.length_b   1.000
_cell.length_c   1.000
_cell.angle_alpha   90.00
_cell.angle_beta   90.00
_cell.angle_gamma   90.00
#
_symmetry.space_group_name_H-M   'P 1'
#
loop_
_entity.id
_entity.type
_entity.pdbx_description
1 polymer ?
#
loop_
_entity_poly.entity_id
_entity_poly.type
_entity_poly.pdbx_seq_one_letter_code
_entity_poly.pdbx_strand_id
1 'polypeptide(L)'
;EPKTVKVGQRHGGVAVLAVDNDSATIEIEGRRRVIRRGQHFRSDPAADARQSVVLVADGQGHFFSEGRVNGGVVRFVVDTGATSIVLPVQDANRLGIDYRKGQRGQIQTANGLAAAWRVTLDRVRLGGIELQQVDAVVIEKGPDIVLLGMSFLNRVEMRREGETMTLTRRY
;
A
#
# COMPACT_ATOMS: atom_id res chain seq x y z
N GLU A 1 -3.19 -28.02 -16.05
CA GLU A 1 -3.49 -29.07 -15.07
C GLU A 1 -2.52 -28.98 -13.89
N PRO A 2 -2.93 -29.34 -12.66
CA PRO A 2 -2.02 -29.39 -11.52
C PRO A 2 -0.88 -30.37 -11.80
N LYS A 3 0.35 -30.00 -11.45
CA LYS A 3 1.54 -30.86 -11.62
C LYS A 3 2.34 -30.93 -10.33
N THR A 4 2.64 -32.15 -9.90
CA THR A 4 3.46 -32.40 -8.72
C THR A 4 4.94 -32.16 -9.07
N VAL A 5 5.63 -31.38 -8.24
CA VAL A 5 7.06 -31.04 -8.39
C VAL A 5 7.80 -31.42 -7.11
N LYS A 6 8.95 -32.09 -7.21
CA LYS A 6 9.75 -32.47 -6.05
C LYS A 6 10.69 -31.34 -5.63
N VAL A 7 11.15 -31.36 -4.37
CA VAL A 7 12.23 -30.49 -3.89
C VAL A 7 13.46 -30.65 -4.79
N GLY A 8 14.08 -29.53 -5.17
CA GLY A 8 15.20 -29.46 -6.10
C GLY A 8 14.81 -29.47 -7.58
N GLN A 9 13.52 -29.66 -7.92
CA GLN A 9 13.05 -29.65 -9.30
C GLN A 9 12.41 -28.31 -9.69
N ARG A 10 12.48 -28.02 -10.99
CA ARG A 10 11.91 -26.82 -11.61
C ARG A 10 10.84 -27.20 -12.63
N HIS A 11 9.71 -26.51 -12.60
CA HIS A 11 8.64 -26.67 -13.57
C HIS A 11 7.91 -25.34 -13.80
N GLY A 12 7.70 -24.96 -15.06
CA GLY A 12 6.95 -23.75 -15.41
C GLY A 12 7.48 -22.45 -14.79
N GLY A 13 8.81 -22.31 -14.63
CA GLY A 13 9.43 -21.14 -14.00
C GLY A 13 9.48 -21.16 -12.46
N VAL A 14 8.91 -22.19 -11.83
CA VAL A 14 8.92 -22.38 -10.37
C VAL A 14 9.91 -23.47 -9.99
N ALA A 15 10.85 -23.20 -9.09
CA ALA A 15 11.72 -24.19 -8.46
C ALA A 15 11.32 -24.42 -7.01
N VAL A 16 11.19 -25.67 -6.58
CA VAL A 16 10.90 -25.99 -5.17
C VAL A 16 12.22 -26.11 -4.43
N LEU A 17 12.47 -25.21 -3.48
CA LEU A 17 13.72 -25.18 -2.70
C LEU A 17 13.63 -25.99 -1.41
N ALA A 18 12.49 -25.92 -0.71
CA ALA A 18 12.26 -26.66 0.52
C ALA A 18 10.76 -26.92 0.71
N VAL A 19 10.41 -27.99 1.42
CA VAL A 19 9.04 -28.31 1.84
C VAL A 19 9.08 -28.72 3.29
N ASP A 20 8.25 -28.04 4.10
CA ASP A 20 7.98 -28.31 5.50
C ASP A 20 6.55 -28.84 5.67
N ASN A 21 6.15 -29.16 6.90
CA ASN A 21 4.83 -29.75 7.20
C ASN A 21 3.63 -28.88 6.78
N ASP A 22 3.79 -27.55 6.76
CA ASP A 22 2.73 -26.59 6.43
C ASP A 22 3.13 -25.55 5.37
N SER A 23 4.36 -25.61 4.87
CA SER A 23 4.87 -24.65 3.90
C SER A 23 5.79 -25.23 2.86
N ALA A 24 5.91 -24.57 1.71
CA ALA A 24 6.98 -24.82 0.76
C ALA A 24 7.69 -23.51 0.41
N THR A 25 9.02 -23.54 0.38
CA THR A 25 9.84 -22.47 -0.16
C THR A 25 10.03 -22.72 -1.65
N ILE A 26 9.60 -21.77 -2.47
CA ILE A 26 9.75 -21.81 -3.92
C ILE A 26 10.57 -20.62 -4.42
N GLU A 27 11.25 -20.79 -5.54
CA GLU A 27 11.90 -19.73 -6.29
C GLU A 27 11.16 -19.53 -7.62
N ILE A 28 10.77 -18.29 -7.89
CA ILE A 28 10.14 -17.87 -9.15
C ILE A 28 10.89 -16.64 -9.62
N GLU A 29 11.41 -16.67 -10.84
CA GLU A 29 12.16 -15.54 -11.43
C GLU A 29 13.29 -15.01 -10.50
N GLY A 30 13.97 -15.93 -9.80
CA GLY A 30 15.08 -15.60 -8.88
C GLY A 30 14.64 -15.05 -7.52
N ARG A 31 13.34 -14.96 -7.22
CA ARG A 31 12.82 -14.54 -5.91
C ARG A 31 12.32 -15.74 -5.11
N ARG A 32 12.81 -15.87 -3.87
CA ARG A 32 12.34 -16.88 -2.91
C ARG A 32 11.03 -16.44 -2.26
N ARG A 33 10.07 -17.34 -2.16
CA ARG A 33 8.76 -17.13 -1.53
C ARG A 33 8.35 -18.37 -0.75
N VAL A 34 7.64 -18.18 0.35
CA VAL A 34 7.07 -19.26 1.16
C VAL A 34 5.57 -19.32 0.90
N ILE A 35 5.09 -20.46 0.40
CA ILE A 35 3.67 -20.76 0.23
C ILE A 35 3.21 -21.65 1.39
N ARG A 36 2.04 -21.37 1.97
CA ARG A 36 1.45 -22.19 3.04
C ARG A 36 0.34 -23.09 2.50
N ARG A 37 0.14 -24.25 3.14
CA ARG A 37 -0.88 -25.23 2.77
C ARG A 37 -2.27 -24.58 2.80
N GLY A 38 -3.03 -24.68 1.71
CA GLY A 38 -4.34 -24.01 1.53
C GLY A 38 -4.32 -22.72 0.73
N GLN A 39 -3.14 -22.14 0.46
CA GLN A 39 -2.99 -21.04 -0.51
C GLN A 39 -2.80 -21.63 -1.91
N HIS A 40 -3.79 -21.46 -2.78
CA HIS A 40 -3.69 -21.85 -4.18
C HIS A 40 -2.92 -20.76 -4.94
N PHE A 41 -1.69 -21.07 -5.36
CA PHE A 41 -0.97 -20.22 -6.30
C PHE A 41 -1.50 -20.50 -7.72
N ARG A 42 -2.38 -19.63 -8.23
CA ARG A 42 -2.50 -19.48 -9.68
C ARG A 42 -1.30 -18.65 -10.13
N SER A 43 -0.45 -19.22 -10.96
CA SER A 43 0.40 -18.42 -11.83
C SER A 43 -0.55 -17.65 -12.75
N ASP A 44 -0.87 -16.40 -12.40
CA ASP A 44 -1.41 -15.49 -13.41
C ASP A 44 -0.33 -15.36 -14.49
N PRO A 45 -0.60 -15.80 -15.73
CA PRO A 45 0.33 -15.59 -16.82
C PRO A 45 0.40 -14.06 -17.02
N ALA A 46 1.56 -13.47 -16.73
CA ALA A 46 1.83 -12.03 -16.82
C ALA A 46 1.09 -11.13 -15.80
N ALA A 47 1.14 -11.47 -14.51
CA ALA A 47 1.15 -10.41 -13.50
C ALA A 47 2.50 -9.69 -13.60
N ASP A 48 2.51 -8.71 -14.50
CA ASP A 48 3.55 -7.74 -14.80
C ASP A 48 4.40 -7.44 -13.55
N ALA A 49 5.70 -7.15 -13.73
CA ALA A 49 6.63 -6.78 -12.64
C ALA A 49 6.28 -5.43 -11.94
N ARG A 50 4.99 -5.07 -11.94
CA ARG A 50 4.36 -3.95 -11.28
C ARG A 50 4.52 -4.08 -9.77
N GLN A 51 4.97 -2.97 -9.20
CA GLN A 51 5.11 -2.81 -7.77
C GLN A 51 3.77 -3.08 -7.07
N SER A 52 3.77 -3.89 -6.01
CA SER A 52 2.56 -4.23 -5.26
C SER A 52 2.82 -4.29 -3.75
N VAL A 53 1.73 -4.23 -2.99
CA VAL A 53 1.72 -4.40 -1.53
C VAL A 53 0.43 -5.10 -1.11
N VAL A 54 0.54 -6.00 -0.13
CA VAL A 54 -0.59 -6.71 0.47
C VAL A 54 -0.79 -6.18 1.89
N LEU A 55 -2.02 -5.78 2.20
CA LEU A 55 -2.46 -5.24 3.48
C LEU A 55 -3.45 -6.20 4.11
N VAL A 56 -3.40 -6.32 5.43
CA VAL A 56 -4.34 -7.12 6.22
C VAL A 56 -5.16 -6.16 7.08
N ALA A 57 -6.46 -6.38 7.11
CA ALA A 57 -7.37 -5.60 7.95
C ALA A 57 -7.08 -5.84 9.44
N ASP A 58 -7.29 -4.82 10.26
CA ASP A 58 -7.34 -5.00 11.71
C ASP A 58 -8.68 -5.61 12.16
N GLY A 59 -8.85 -5.77 13.47
CA GLY A 59 -10.11 -6.29 14.05
C GLY A 59 -11.34 -5.41 13.82
N GLN A 60 -11.17 -4.18 13.32
CA GLN A 60 -12.25 -3.25 12.95
C GLN A 60 -12.47 -3.18 11.43
N GLY A 61 -11.69 -3.92 10.62
CA GLY A 61 -11.80 -3.92 9.17
C GLY A 61 -10.98 -2.83 8.46
N HIS A 62 -10.16 -2.07 9.19
CA HIS A 62 -9.31 -1.02 8.63
C HIS A 62 -7.99 -1.58 8.11
N PHE A 63 -7.56 -1.11 6.94
CA PHE A 63 -6.28 -1.51 6.35
C PHE A 63 -5.20 -0.49 6.72
N PHE A 64 -4.22 -0.92 7.52
CA PHE A 64 -3.07 -0.10 7.86
C PHE A 64 -1.83 -0.53 7.11
N SER A 65 -0.92 0.42 6.90
CA SER A 65 0.38 0.13 6.32
C SER A 65 1.42 1.14 6.76
N GLU A 66 2.63 0.66 7.02
CA GLU A 66 3.78 1.56 7.13
C GLU A 66 4.22 2.00 5.73
N GLY A 67 4.53 3.28 5.61
CA GLY A 67 5.01 3.85 4.38
C GLY A 67 5.95 5.01 4.61
N ARG A 68 6.26 5.73 3.54
CA ARG A 68 7.08 6.92 3.58
C ARG A 68 6.46 8.06 2.80
N VAL A 69 6.58 9.26 3.34
CA VAL A 69 6.30 10.53 2.64
C VAL A 69 7.58 11.34 2.66
N ASN A 70 8.09 11.71 1.49
CA ASN A 70 9.33 12.46 1.32
C ASN A 70 10.52 11.86 2.12
N GLY A 71 10.56 10.53 2.24
CA GLY A 71 11.58 9.77 2.98
C GLY A 71 11.29 9.53 4.46
N GLY A 72 10.43 10.33 5.09
CA GLY A 72 10.03 10.17 6.48
C GLY A 72 8.97 9.08 6.67
N VAL A 73 9.11 8.29 7.74
CA VAL A 73 8.21 7.16 8.04
C VAL A 73 6.85 7.68 8.52
N VAL A 74 5.78 7.07 8.02
CA VAL A 74 4.39 7.33 8.43
C VAL A 74 3.63 6.02 8.50
N ARG A 75 2.56 6.01 9.29
CA ARG A 75 1.54 4.95 9.24
C ARG A 75 0.33 5.49 8.50
N PHE A 76 -0.08 4.78 7.47
CA PHE A 76 -1.27 5.06 6.70
C PHE A 76 -2.44 4.20 7.16
N VAL A 77 -3.64 4.75 7.03
CA VAL A 77 -4.89 3.99 6.93
C VAL A 77 -5.50 4.21 5.55
N VAL A 78 -5.93 3.14 4.88
CA VAL A 78 -6.61 3.24 3.58
C VAL A 78 -7.98 3.89 3.78
N ASP A 79 -8.24 4.99 3.08
CA ASP A 79 -9.51 5.69 3.13
C ASP A 79 -10.00 6.02 1.71
N THR A 80 -10.92 5.21 1.19
CA THR A 80 -11.53 5.42 -0.12
C THR A 80 -12.50 6.61 -0.16
N GLY A 81 -12.89 7.15 1.00
CA GLY A 81 -13.74 8.34 1.11
C GLY A 81 -12.95 9.65 1.02
N ALA A 82 -11.64 9.62 1.26
CA ALA A 82 -10.77 10.79 1.16
C ALA A 82 -10.36 11.06 -0.30
N THR A 83 -10.63 12.26 -0.82
CA THR A 83 -10.29 12.62 -2.20
C THR A 83 -8.77 12.76 -2.43
N SER A 84 -8.01 13.14 -1.40
CA SER A 84 -6.55 13.29 -1.42
C SER A 84 -5.92 12.57 -0.24
N ILE A 85 -4.59 12.37 -0.23
CA ILE A 85 -3.89 12.01 1.00
C ILE A 85 -4.12 13.12 2.03
N VAL A 86 -4.44 12.75 3.27
CA VAL A 86 -4.65 13.71 4.36
C VAL A 86 -3.55 13.54 5.38
N LEU A 87 -2.80 14.60 5.64
CA LEU A 87 -1.78 14.65 6.69
C LEU A 87 -2.29 15.51 7.86
N PRO A 88 -2.21 14.98 9.08
CA PRO A 88 -2.29 15.82 10.28
C PRO A 88 -1.14 16.85 10.28
N VAL A 89 -1.37 18.06 10.81
CA VAL A 89 -0.31 19.08 10.94
C VAL A 89 0.91 18.57 11.70
N GLN A 90 0.71 17.71 12.71
CA GLN A 90 1.80 17.09 13.46
C GLN A 90 2.73 16.25 12.56
N ASP A 91 2.18 15.49 11.62
CA ASP A 91 2.97 14.70 10.67
C ASP A 91 3.64 15.61 9.65
N ALA A 92 2.94 16.61 9.12
CA ALA A 92 3.54 17.57 8.18
C ALA A 92 4.77 18.26 8.79
N ASN A 93 4.67 18.72 10.05
CA ASN A 93 5.78 19.32 10.78
C ASN A 93 6.93 18.32 11.01
N ARG A 94 6.61 17.10 11.47
CA ARG A 94 7.60 16.05 11.72
C ARG A 94 8.36 15.64 10.45
N LEU A 95 7.69 15.68 9.31
CA LEU A 95 8.26 15.36 8.00
C LEU A 95 8.97 16.56 7.34
N GLY A 96 8.98 17.74 7.98
CA GLY A 96 9.59 18.95 7.43
C GLY A 96 8.85 19.54 6.23
N ILE A 97 7.57 19.23 6.05
CA ILE A 97 6.75 19.77 4.96
C ILE A 97 6.30 21.18 5.34
N ASP A 98 6.78 22.19 4.61
CA ASP A 98 6.35 23.58 4.77
C ASP A 98 4.98 23.84 4.13
N TYR A 99 3.95 23.25 4.73
CA TYR A 99 2.59 23.25 4.20
C TYR A 99 1.96 24.65 4.12
N ARG A 100 2.48 25.62 4.86
CA ARG A 100 1.98 27.01 4.86
C ARG A 100 2.29 27.73 3.56
N LYS A 101 3.26 27.26 2.77
CA LYS A 101 3.50 27.72 1.39
C LYS A 101 2.47 27.19 0.40
N GLY A 102 1.71 26.17 0.79
CA GLY A 102 0.63 25.60 -0.01
C GLY A 102 -0.62 26.48 -0.07
N GLN A 103 -1.59 26.09 -0.89
CA GLN A 103 -2.85 26.82 -1.02
C GLN A 103 -3.74 26.58 0.20
N ARG A 104 -4.01 27.63 0.97
CA ARG A 104 -4.96 27.57 2.10
C ARG A 104 -6.41 27.46 1.58
N GLY A 105 -7.20 26.64 2.25
CA GLY A 105 -8.62 26.47 2.00
C GLY A 105 -9.33 25.87 3.21
N GLN A 106 -10.52 25.34 2.97
CA GLN A 106 -11.31 24.60 3.95
C GLN A 106 -11.74 23.26 3.38
N ILE A 107 -11.88 22.26 4.24
CA ILE A 107 -12.38 20.93 3.88
C ILE A 107 -13.45 20.50 4.88
N GLN A 108 -14.49 19.86 4.37
CA GLN A 108 -15.49 19.20 5.20
C GLN A 108 -14.93 17.85 5.65
N THR A 109 -14.85 17.64 6.96
CA THR A 109 -14.48 16.36 7.58
C THR A 109 -15.67 15.77 8.33
N ALA A 110 -15.52 14.57 8.86
CA ALA A 110 -16.50 13.98 9.78
C ALA A 110 -16.71 14.85 11.04
N ASN A 111 -15.70 15.62 11.45
CA ASN A 111 -15.75 16.50 12.62
C ASN A 111 -16.14 17.95 12.29
N GLY A 112 -16.63 18.21 11.08
CA GLY A 112 -16.98 19.55 10.61
C GLY A 112 -15.94 20.17 9.67
N LEU A 113 -16.09 21.48 9.43
CA LEU A 113 -15.16 22.26 8.61
C LEU A 113 -13.80 22.41 9.29
N ALA A 114 -12.73 22.11 8.57
CA ALA A 114 -11.35 22.27 9.02
C ALA A 114 -10.56 23.16 8.05
N ALA A 115 -9.62 23.95 8.58
CA ALA A 115 -8.62 24.62 7.77
C ALA A 115 -7.71 23.57 7.13
N ALA A 116 -7.42 23.75 5.85
CA ALA A 116 -6.60 22.83 5.07
C ALA A 116 -5.59 23.59 4.20
N TRP A 117 -4.45 22.95 3.93
CA TRP A 117 -3.46 23.44 2.98
C TRP A 117 -3.21 22.36 1.93
N ARG A 118 -3.44 22.70 0.66
CA ARG A 118 -3.08 21.81 -0.45
C ARG A 118 -1.58 21.86 -0.67
N VAL A 119 -0.98 20.69 -0.70
CA VAL A 119 0.45 20.48 -0.95
C VAL A 119 0.63 19.35 -1.95
N THR A 120 1.78 19.32 -2.61
CA THR A 120 2.19 18.20 -3.44
C THR A 120 3.35 17.49 -2.73
N LEU A 121 3.20 16.19 -2.54
CA LEU A 121 4.24 15.34 -1.94
C LEU A 121 5.17 14.87 -3.06
N ASP A 122 6.48 15.08 -2.90
CA ASP A 122 7.47 14.68 -3.89
C ASP A 122 7.45 13.18 -4.12
N ARG A 123 7.30 12.42 -3.03
CA ARG A 123 7.34 10.95 -3.06
C ARG A 123 6.49 10.34 -1.95
N VAL A 124 5.63 9.41 -2.33
CA VAL A 124 4.86 8.57 -1.40
C VAL A 124 5.16 7.12 -1.69
N ARG A 125 5.60 6.38 -0.68
CA ARG A 125 5.94 4.95 -0.79
C ARG A 125 5.10 4.12 0.17
N LEU A 126 4.56 3.02 -0.35
CA LEU A 126 3.81 2.01 0.40
C LEU A 126 4.31 0.62 -0.02
N GLY A 127 5.05 -0.05 0.87
CA GLY A 127 5.73 -1.31 0.54
C GLY A 127 6.63 -1.18 -0.70
N GLY A 128 6.29 -1.94 -1.75
CA GLY A 128 6.99 -1.92 -3.04
C GLY A 128 6.57 -0.77 -3.97
N ILE A 129 5.43 -0.10 -3.72
CA ILE A 129 4.87 0.94 -4.57
C ILE A 129 5.48 2.29 -4.20
N GLU A 130 5.99 3.01 -5.19
CA GLU A 130 6.44 4.39 -5.03
C GLU A 130 5.78 5.27 -6.10
N LEU A 131 5.12 6.33 -5.66
CA LEU A 131 4.50 7.34 -6.51
C LEU A 131 5.16 8.69 -6.24
N GLN A 132 5.28 9.49 -7.29
CA GLN A 132 5.84 10.84 -7.22
C GLN A 132 4.75 11.86 -7.48
N GLN A 133 4.95 13.09 -7.01
CA GLN A 133 4.05 14.22 -7.24
C GLN A 133 2.60 13.84 -6.91
N VAL A 134 2.36 13.52 -5.63
CA VAL A 134 1.06 13.06 -5.13
C VAL A 134 0.39 14.21 -4.39
N ASP A 135 -0.83 14.55 -4.81
CA ASP A 135 -1.59 15.61 -4.15
C ASP A 135 -1.99 15.20 -2.73
N ALA A 136 -1.87 16.13 -1.80
CA ALA A 136 -2.25 15.92 -0.42
C ALA A 136 -2.81 17.21 0.19
N VAL A 137 -3.48 17.04 1.33
CA VAL A 137 -3.95 18.13 2.16
C VAL A 137 -3.41 17.98 3.57
N VAL A 138 -2.95 19.09 4.14
CA VAL A 138 -2.56 19.16 5.55
C VAL A 138 -3.70 19.81 6.32
N ILE A 139 -4.15 19.20 7.42
CA ILE A 139 -5.27 19.70 8.23
C ILE A 139 -4.90 19.87 9.70
N GLU A 140 -5.42 20.93 10.32
CA GLU A 140 -5.21 21.22 11.75
C GLU A 140 -6.12 20.40 12.67
N LYS A 141 -7.33 20.09 12.19
CA LYS A 141 -8.36 19.36 12.95
C LYS A 141 -8.88 18.21 12.10
N GLY A 142 -8.71 16.99 12.59
CA GLY A 142 -9.09 15.76 11.88
C GLY A 142 -8.52 14.52 12.57
N PRO A 143 -8.40 13.39 11.86
CA PRO A 143 -7.76 12.19 12.38
C PRO A 143 -6.30 12.45 12.74
N ASP A 144 -5.78 11.75 13.74
CA ASP A 144 -4.36 11.83 14.16
C ASP A 144 -3.44 10.93 13.32
N ILE A 145 -3.97 10.31 12.28
CA ILE A 145 -3.27 9.38 11.39
C ILE A 145 -3.36 9.85 9.95
N VAL A 146 -2.34 9.52 9.15
CA VAL A 146 -2.31 9.84 7.72
C VAL A 146 -3.33 8.98 6.98
N LEU A 147 -4.26 9.61 6.26
CA LEU A 147 -5.22 8.92 5.41
C LEU A 147 -4.64 8.75 4.01
N LEU A 148 -4.65 7.51 3.49
CA LEU A 148 -4.26 7.20 2.12
C LEU A 148 -5.50 7.31 1.21
N GLY A 149 -5.71 8.49 0.65
CA GLY A 149 -6.87 8.80 -0.18
C GLY A 149 -6.70 8.58 -1.68
N MET A 150 -7.71 8.99 -2.45
CA MET A 150 -7.87 8.70 -3.88
C MET A 150 -6.76 9.29 -4.77
N SER A 151 -6.10 10.38 -4.38
CA SER A 151 -4.88 10.89 -5.06
C SER A 151 -3.77 9.84 -5.21
N PHE A 152 -3.69 8.88 -4.28
CA PHE A 152 -2.83 7.70 -4.37
C PHE A 152 -3.60 6.50 -4.94
N LEU A 153 -4.80 6.22 -4.40
CA LEU A 153 -5.53 5.00 -4.71
C LEU A 153 -5.95 4.90 -6.20
N ASN A 154 -6.18 6.01 -6.89
CA ASN A 154 -6.51 5.99 -8.33
C ASN A 154 -5.35 5.53 -9.22
N ARG A 155 -4.11 5.61 -8.71
CA ARG A 155 -2.87 5.23 -9.42
C ARG A 155 -2.49 3.76 -9.19
N VAL A 156 -3.28 3.04 -8.39
CA VAL A 156 -3.12 1.62 -8.14
C VAL A 156 -4.43 0.89 -8.49
N GLU A 157 -4.31 -0.37 -8.88
CA GLU A 157 -5.40 -1.32 -8.84
C GLU A 157 -5.55 -1.81 -7.40
N MET A 158 -6.79 -1.87 -6.93
CA MET A 158 -7.11 -2.33 -5.59
C MET A 158 -8.00 -3.57 -5.70
N ARG A 159 -7.55 -4.68 -5.09
CA ARG A 159 -8.28 -5.93 -5.03
C ARG A 159 -8.45 -6.34 -3.57
N ARG A 160 -9.70 -6.51 -3.12
CA ARG A 160 -10.02 -6.95 -1.76
C ARG A 160 -10.55 -8.38 -1.78
N GLU A 161 -10.00 -9.24 -0.94
CA GLU A 161 -10.39 -10.63 -0.74
C GLU A 161 -10.49 -10.92 0.77
N GLY A 162 -11.71 -10.90 1.29
CA GLY A 162 -11.95 -11.02 2.74
C GLY A 162 -11.24 -9.91 3.53
N GLU A 163 -10.32 -10.33 4.40
CA GLU A 163 -9.50 -9.46 5.27
C GLU A 163 -8.22 -8.97 4.58
N THR A 164 -7.98 -9.36 3.34
CA THR A 164 -6.78 -8.96 2.59
C THR A 164 -7.10 -7.93 1.52
N MET A 165 -6.24 -6.94 1.37
CA MET A 165 -6.27 -5.98 0.26
C MET A 165 -4.92 -5.96 -0.44
N THR A 166 -4.93 -6.20 -1.75
CA THR A 166 -3.76 -6.08 -2.61
C THR A 166 -3.86 -4.78 -3.39
N LEU A 167 -2.81 -3.97 -3.30
CA LEU A 167 -2.62 -2.79 -4.13
C LEU A 167 -1.53 -3.10 -5.16
N THR A 168 -1.78 -2.82 -6.43
CA THR A 168 -0.83 -3.03 -7.53
C THR A 168 -0.73 -1.75 -8.35
N ARG A 169 0.48 -1.23 -8.56
CA ARG A 169 0.69 -0.01 -9.35
C ARG A 169 0.20 -0.20 -10.78
N ARG A 170 -0.61 0.74 -11.30
CA ARG A 170 -1.18 0.65 -12.66
C ARG A 170 -0.17 0.99 -13.76
N TYR A 171 0.73 1.94 -13.51
CA TYR A 171 1.74 2.46 -14.45
C TYR A 171 2.99 2.94 -13.73
#